data_AF-A0A3E1ET33-F1
#
_entry.id   AF-A0A3E1ET33-F1
#
_cell.length_a   1.000
_cell.length_b   1.000
_cell.length_c   1.000
_cell.angle_alpha   90.00
_cell.angle_beta   90.00
_cell.angle_gamma   90.00
#
_symmetry.space_group_name_H-M   'P 1'
#
loop_
_entity.id
_entity.type
_entity.pdbx_description
1 polymer ?
#
loop_
_entity_poly.entity_id
_entity_poly.type
_entity_poly.pdbx_seq_one_letter_code
_entity_poly.pdbx_strand_id
1 'polypeptide(L)'
;MNQSRLLKCAAMAGLMFLPCGVDAHDAGPVWITPSGYRLTGEDARREIEAAADRLPEGDAGWEFVAVPRVDAPPQAAAFAAFTPAVTTRWDDQFLYIEGNGMPSHRMMVGITAWQQQVPLPQRYTGENAWRIPLKPTPAKEPQMVKGRFLRGAIAIAANGIPIFNPQNNRGEISYEIGELDQWGGHCGRADDYHYHIVPMHLQKTLGKDKPVAYALDGYPIYGLTEPDGSVPKGLDALHGHSAAGIGYHYHAAEKYPYVIGGFHGEVTERDGQVDPQPRAQPVREALQALRGAKITGFEATGGSRYRLSYTVGGDQRSVAYEIKADATYAFEFDDGRGGKRQETYRAGAGGGGGRGEGRPPRGEGGAEGGGPRRHPPPGRGGNGGGEPGAPKLPDQPRSSDGTFLLTSPVVEDGAELPVEFTGDGDGVTPPLAWKGAPAKTKEYALLMDHADPEGNMKWYWTLYRIPAAAKSLEKGDHTTGTMGTGFKGQVGYEAPHSKGPGKKTYTITLYALAEAVALDDPKAVDRESLLAAMKGRILATSSLRVVYTSRGSEPQQPGAASQGRKPERRPQQP
;
A
#
# COMPACT_ATOMS: atom_id res chain seq x y z
N MET A 1 -21.15 56.59 31.11
CA MET A 1 -20.04 56.48 30.13
C MET A 1 -20.38 55.35 29.16
N ASN A 2 -20.22 55.59 27.85
CA ASN A 2 -20.83 54.88 26.73
C ASN A 2 -20.60 53.35 26.68
N GLN A 3 -21.69 52.57 26.55
CA GLN A 3 -21.70 51.11 26.33
C GLN A 3 -21.00 50.66 25.03
N SER A 4 -20.71 51.57 24.11
CA SER A 4 -19.99 51.27 22.86
C SER A 4 -18.48 51.07 23.02
N ARG A 5 -17.89 51.39 24.19
CA ARG A 5 -16.47 51.08 24.49
C ARG A 5 -16.26 49.73 25.17
N LEU A 6 -17.25 49.20 25.89
CA LEU A 6 -17.17 47.87 26.52
C LEU A 6 -17.27 46.73 25.49
N LEU A 7 -18.00 46.94 24.39
CA LEU A 7 -18.05 45.98 23.27
C LEU A 7 -16.72 45.84 22.51
N LYS A 8 -15.78 46.78 22.65
CA LYS A 8 -14.49 46.70 21.94
C LYS A 8 -13.38 45.96 22.70
N CYS A 9 -13.56 45.67 23.99
CA CYS A 9 -12.67 44.78 24.74
C CYS A 9 -13.27 43.38 24.97
N ALA A 10 -14.60 43.21 24.93
CA ALA A 10 -15.27 41.93 25.15
C ALA A 10 -15.13 40.92 23.99
N ALA A 11 -14.55 41.31 22.85
CA ALA A 11 -14.28 40.42 21.72
C ALA A 11 -12.89 39.74 21.77
N MET A 12 -12.12 39.91 22.85
CA MET A 12 -10.76 39.35 22.96
C MET A 12 -10.55 38.30 24.06
N ALA A 13 -11.59 37.89 24.80
CA ALA A 13 -11.41 36.87 25.85
C ALA A 13 -12.57 35.88 26.06
N GLY A 14 -13.67 35.97 25.31
CA GLY A 14 -14.66 34.87 25.22
C GLY A 14 -15.27 34.34 26.52
N LEU A 15 -15.51 35.17 27.54
CA LEU A 15 -16.22 34.76 28.76
C LEU A 15 -17.64 35.34 28.83
N MET A 16 -18.63 34.47 29.02
CA MET A 16 -20.01 34.80 29.41
C MET A 16 -20.28 34.30 30.83
N PHE A 17 -21.02 35.08 31.64
CA PHE A 17 -21.41 34.75 33.01
C PHE A 17 -22.93 34.60 33.14
N LEU A 18 -23.39 33.63 33.94
CA LEU A 18 -24.77 33.51 34.46
C LEU A 18 -24.76 33.06 35.94
N PRO A 19 -25.81 33.37 36.74
CA PRO A 19 -25.76 33.29 38.20
C PRO A 19 -26.04 31.90 38.79
N CYS A 20 -25.60 31.70 40.04
CA CYS A 20 -25.19 30.45 40.70
C CYS A 20 -26.32 29.53 41.24
N GLY A 21 -26.04 28.20 41.27
CA GLY A 21 -26.53 27.27 42.31
C GLY A 21 -26.94 25.84 41.87
N VAL A 22 -26.02 24.85 41.88
CA VAL A 22 -26.27 23.41 42.20
C VAL A 22 -24.93 22.68 42.51
N ASP A 23 -24.85 21.90 43.60
CA ASP A 23 -23.65 21.20 44.11
C ASP A 23 -23.29 19.89 43.37
N ALA A 24 -21.98 19.59 43.29
CA ALA A 24 -21.40 18.37 42.75
C ALA A 24 -20.52 17.66 43.81
N HIS A 25 -20.73 16.35 44.02
CA HIS A 25 -19.85 15.50 44.83
C HIS A 25 -19.33 14.30 44.03
N ASP A 26 -18.04 14.01 44.28
CA ASP A 26 -17.23 12.84 43.93
C ASP A 26 -16.69 12.68 42.49
N ALA A 27 -15.70 13.52 42.17
CA ALA A 27 -14.43 13.10 41.55
C ALA A 27 -13.36 14.18 41.79
N GLY A 28 -12.15 13.81 42.22
CA GLY A 28 -11.04 14.75 42.45
C GLY A 28 -10.67 15.61 41.22
N PRO A 29 -9.94 16.73 41.39
CA PRO A 29 -9.82 17.75 40.36
C PRO A 29 -9.01 17.27 39.15
N VAL A 30 -9.69 17.15 38.01
CA VAL A 30 -9.09 16.95 36.68
C VAL A 30 -9.27 18.25 35.90
N TRP A 31 -8.16 18.86 35.49
CA TRP A 31 -8.16 20.16 34.82
C TRP A 31 -8.36 20.00 33.31
N ILE A 32 -9.38 20.68 32.78
CA ILE A 32 -9.72 20.77 31.36
C ILE A 32 -9.72 22.26 31.02
N THR A 33 -8.96 22.67 30.01
CA THR A 33 -8.99 24.06 29.51
C THR A 33 -10.23 24.28 28.63
N PRO A 34 -10.64 25.53 28.33
CA PRO A 34 -11.85 25.84 27.53
C PRO A 34 -11.92 25.21 26.13
N SER A 35 -10.86 24.53 25.72
CA SER A 35 -10.67 23.84 24.45
C SER A 35 -10.66 22.30 24.55
N GLY A 36 -11.02 21.73 25.71
CA GLY A 36 -11.30 20.29 25.84
C GLY A 36 -10.07 19.37 25.88
N TYR A 37 -8.86 19.92 26.08
CA TYR A 37 -7.63 19.13 26.13
C TYR A 37 -7.47 18.33 27.43
N ARG A 38 -6.88 17.13 27.33
CA ARG A 38 -6.10 16.53 28.41
C ARG A 38 -4.63 16.87 28.20
N LEU A 39 -4.09 17.77 29.03
CA LEU A 39 -2.65 18.01 29.08
C LEU A 39 -2.04 17.09 30.15
N THR A 40 -0.90 16.46 29.85
CA THR A 40 -0.09 15.73 30.84
C THR A 40 1.34 16.27 30.84
N GLY A 41 1.94 16.47 32.01
CA GLY A 41 3.36 16.82 32.16
C GLY A 41 3.65 18.33 32.26
N GLU A 42 4.89 18.72 31.96
CA GLU A 42 5.44 20.08 32.15
C GLU A 42 4.70 21.17 31.35
N ASP A 43 4.08 20.82 30.23
CA ASP A 43 3.31 21.75 29.40
C ASP A 43 2.02 22.23 30.08
N ALA A 44 1.38 21.38 30.89
CA ALA A 44 0.22 21.77 31.70
C ALA A 44 0.61 22.78 32.78
N ARG A 45 1.79 22.61 33.38
CA ARG A 45 2.30 23.48 34.45
C ARG A 45 2.66 24.87 33.92
N ARG A 46 3.26 24.93 32.75
CA ARG A 46 3.71 26.18 32.11
C ARG A 46 2.55 27.05 31.60
N GLU A 47 1.48 26.42 31.13
CA GLU A 47 0.22 27.11 30.76
C GLU A 47 -0.52 27.65 32.01
N ILE A 48 -0.51 26.90 33.12
CA ILE A 48 -1.09 27.34 34.40
C ILE A 48 -0.31 28.53 34.98
N GLU A 49 1.03 28.46 35.01
CA GLU A 49 1.90 29.54 35.50
C GLU A 49 1.75 30.80 34.62
N ALA A 50 1.66 30.65 33.29
CA ALA A 50 1.45 31.78 32.36
C ALA A 50 0.04 32.41 32.43
N ALA A 51 -0.97 31.63 32.85
CA ALA A 51 -2.33 32.13 33.07
C ALA A 51 -2.47 32.83 34.43
N ALA A 52 -1.76 32.36 35.46
CA ALA A 52 -1.72 32.97 36.78
C ALA A 52 -1.11 34.38 36.77
N ASP A 53 -0.07 34.60 35.95
CA ASP A 53 0.59 35.90 35.76
C ASP A 53 -0.28 36.96 35.05
N ARG A 54 -1.44 36.57 34.52
CA ARG A 54 -2.38 37.48 33.81
C ARG A 54 -3.60 37.84 34.64
N LEU A 55 -3.73 37.31 35.85
CA LEU A 55 -4.80 37.68 36.77
C LEU A 55 -4.38 38.95 37.54
N PRO A 56 -5.24 39.97 37.63
CA PRO A 56 -4.92 41.15 38.42
C PRO A 56 -4.75 40.75 39.90
N GLU A 57 -3.63 41.15 40.51
CA GLU A 57 -3.40 40.97 41.94
C GLU A 57 -4.45 41.76 42.73
N GLY A 58 -5.20 41.04 43.57
CA GLY A 58 -6.21 41.62 44.44
C GLY A 58 -7.63 41.31 43.97
N ASP A 59 -8.10 40.10 44.26
CA ASP A 59 -9.23 39.90 45.15
C ASP A 59 -9.51 38.40 45.27
N ALA A 60 -9.56 37.93 46.51
CA ALA A 60 -9.88 36.56 46.84
C ALA A 60 -11.32 36.24 46.43
N GLY A 61 -11.52 35.34 45.46
CA GLY A 61 -12.87 34.88 45.11
C GLY A 61 -13.06 34.22 43.75
N TRP A 62 -12.05 33.53 43.19
CA TRP A 62 -12.24 32.78 41.95
C TRP A 62 -12.61 31.33 42.27
N GLU A 63 -13.83 30.93 41.91
CA GLU A 63 -14.27 29.54 41.93
C GLU A 63 -14.24 28.97 40.51
N PHE A 64 -13.64 27.79 40.36
CA PHE A 64 -13.55 27.10 39.08
C PHE A 64 -14.91 26.50 38.72
N VAL A 65 -15.56 27.05 37.69
CA VAL A 65 -16.81 26.49 37.15
C VAL A 65 -16.47 25.43 36.10
N ALA A 66 -16.97 24.20 36.28
CA ALA A 66 -16.86 23.15 35.29
C ALA A 66 -17.63 23.54 34.02
N VAL A 67 -16.92 23.67 32.89
CA VAL A 67 -17.53 23.85 31.57
C VAL A 67 -18.23 22.53 31.18
N PRO A 68 -19.48 22.54 30.66
CA PRO A 68 -20.16 21.32 30.26
C PRO A 68 -19.31 20.51 29.28
N ARG A 69 -19.19 19.20 29.51
CA ARG A 69 -18.63 18.27 28.52
C ARG A 69 -19.37 18.45 27.21
N VAL A 70 -18.67 18.87 26.16
CA VAL A 70 -19.07 18.44 24.82
C VAL A 70 -18.59 17.00 24.73
N ASP A 71 -19.50 16.05 24.86
CA ASP A 71 -19.17 14.63 24.69
C ASP A 71 -18.45 14.45 23.35
N ALA A 72 -17.45 13.57 23.34
CA ALA A 72 -16.69 13.30 22.12
C ALA A 72 -17.66 12.86 20.99
N PRO A 73 -17.46 13.34 19.76
CA PRO A 73 -18.30 12.90 18.65
C PRO A 73 -18.21 11.38 18.51
N PRO A 74 -19.29 10.67 18.15
CA PRO A 74 -19.31 9.21 18.09
C PRO A 74 -18.16 8.61 17.27
N GLN A 75 -17.70 9.33 16.24
CA GLN A 75 -16.58 8.95 15.39
C GLN A 75 -15.27 8.76 16.17
N ALA A 76 -15.05 9.51 17.25
CA ALA A 76 -13.86 9.43 18.09
C ALA A 76 -13.72 8.06 18.80
N ALA A 77 -14.82 7.33 18.99
CA ALA A 77 -14.83 6.06 19.72
C ALA A 77 -13.93 4.98 19.08
N ALA A 78 -13.81 4.96 17.74
CA ALA A 78 -12.93 4.01 17.06
C ALA A 78 -11.45 4.29 17.36
N PHE A 79 -11.06 5.56 17.44
CA PHE A 79 -9.67 5.97 17.68
C PHE A 79 -9.27 5.84 19.15
N ALA A 80 -10.21 6.01 20.08
CA ALA A 80 -9.98 5.89 21.52
C ALA A 80 -9.41 4.51 21.95
N ALA A 81 -9.68 3.46 21.16
CA ALA A 81 -9.14 2.12 21.40
C ALA A 81 -7.62 2.01 21.21
N PHE A 82 -6.98 3.03 20.63
CA PHE A 82 -5.55 3.04 20.29
C PHE A 82 -4.75 4.11 21.07
N THR A 83 -5.32 4.69 22.12
CA THR A 83 -4.60 5.55 23.06
C THR A 83 -3.50 4.75 23.81
N PRO A 84 -2.31 5.34 24.08
CA PRO A 84 -1.92 6.73 23.81
C PRO A 84 -1.26 6.96 22.44
N ALA A 85 -1.11 5.94 21.59
CA ALA A 85 -0.49 6.09 20.27
C ALA A 85 -1.30 6.99 19.33
N VAL A 86 -2.62 7.00 19.53
CA VAL A 86 -3.57 7.88 18.84
C VAL A 86 -4.32 8.71 19.87
N THR A 87 -4.43 10.00 19.58
CA THR A 87 -5.29 10.94 20.30
C THR A 87 -6.23 11.65 19.31
N THR A 88 -7.32 12.19 19.83
CA THR A 88 -8.28 12.94 19.01
C THR A 88 -8.65 14.26 19.67
N ARG A 89 -8.97 15.24 18.84
CA ARG A 89 -9.60 16.51 19.22
C ARG A 89 -10.65 16.87 18.16
N TRP A 90 -11.61 17.72 18.47
CA TRP A 90 -12.69 18.05 17.54
C TRP A 90 -13.16 19.49 17.70
N ASP A 91 -13.77 20.01 16.64
CA ASP A 91 -14.60 21.22 16.67
C ASP A 91 -16.01 20.88 16.15
N ASP A 92 -16.79 21.86 15.73
CA ASP A 92 -18.14 21.67 15.21
C ASP A 92 -18.19 21.09 13.79
N GLN A 93 -17.06 21.09 13.07
CA GLN A 93 -16.93 20.68 11.68
C GLN A 93 -16.14 19.38 11.50
N PHE A 94 -15.04 19.20 12.24
CA PHE A 94 -14.05 18.15 12.00
C PHE A 94 -13.68 17.39 13.28
N LEU A 95 -13.45 16.08 13.10
CA LEU A 95 -12.63 15.30 14.01
C LEU A 95 -11.19 15.35 13.52
N TYR A 96 -10.27 15.67 14.41
CA TYR A 96 -8.84 15.63 14.17
C TYR A 96 -8.23 14.42 14.87
N ILE A 97 -7.38 13.70 14.14
CA ILE A 97 -6.72 12.47 14.56
C ILE A 97 -5.23 12.74 14.60
N GLU A 98 -4.64 12.56 15.78
CA GLU A 98 -3.24 12.84 16.04
C GLU A 98 -2.48 11.56 16.38
N GLY A 99 -1.22 11.50 15.94
CA GLY A 99 -0.35 10.35 16.16
C GLY A 99 0.99 10.52 15.47
N ASN A 100 1.83 9.48 15.57
CA ASN A 100 3.15 9.49 14.98
C ASN A 100 3.29 8.66 13.69
N GLY A 101 2.21 8.08 13.18
CA GLY A 101 2.24 7.24 11.97
C GLY A 101 2.96 5.89 12.15
N MET A 102 3.20 5.45 13.39
CA MET A 102 3.86 4.16 13.68
C MET A 102 2.87 3.19 14.36
N PRO A 103 2.43 2.11 13.69
CA PRO A 103 1.56 1.11 14.30
C PRO A 103 2.34 0.22 15.29
N SER A 104 1.61 -0.43 16.19
CA SER A 104 2.18 -1.38 17.16
C SER A 104 2.48 -2.77 16.59
N HIS A 105 1.90 -3.11 15.43
CA HIS A 105 2.15 -4.38 14.78
C HIS A 105 3.49 -4.39 14.02
N ARG A 106 3.99 -5.58 13.72
CA ARG A 106 5.21 -5.74 12.90
C ARG A 106 4.96 -5.25 11.48
N MET A 107 5.75 -4.31 10.99
CA MET A 107 5.65 -3.71 9.65
C MET A 107 6.66 -4.33 8.68
N MET A 108 6.53 -4.03 7.38
CA MET A 108 7.52 -4.23 6.30
C MET A 108 7.84 -5.67 5.91
N VAL A 109 7.71 -6.63 6.83
CA VAL A 109 8.05 -8.04 6.59
C VAL A 109 7.19 -8.60 5.46
N GLY A 110 7.84 -9.23 4.49
CA GLY A 110 7.20 -9.83 3.32
C GLY A 110 7.29 -8.99 2.04
N ILE A 111 7.64 -7.70 2.13
CA ILE A 111 7.80 -6.83 0.95
C ILE A 111 8.94 -7.35 0.07
N THR A 112 8.68 -7.49 -1.22
CA THR A 112 9.63 -7.93 -2.26
C THR A 112 9.93 -6.86 -3.31
N ALA A 113 9.05 -5.86 -3.47
CA ALA A 113 9.27 -4.69 -4.31
C ALA A 113 9.62 -3.48 -3.45
N TRP A 114 10.76 -3.56 -2.76
CA TRP A 114 11.14 -2.56 -1.75
C TRP A 114 11.84 -1.34 -2.35
N GLN A 115 11.34 -0.14 -2.03
CA GLN A 115 11.90 1.17 -2.44
C GLN A 115 12.98 1.71 -1.48
N GLN A 116 13.57 0.83 -0.66
CA GLN A 116 14.62 1.19 0.32
C GLN A 116 14.21 2.27 1.34
N GLN A 117 12.90 2.33 1.65
CA GLN A 117 12.31 3.17 2.69
C GLN A 117 12.12 2.35 3.97
N VAL A 118 12.26 2.97 5.13
CA VAL A 118 12.07 2.34 6.45
C VAL A 118 10.99 3.09 7.24
N PRO A 119 10.32 2.47 8.22
CA PRO A 119 9.33 3.19 9.03
C PRO A 119 9.97 4.25 9.93
N LEU A 120 9.66 5.52 9.70
CA LEU A 120 10.01 6.63 10.59
C LEU A 120 8.74 7.31 11.14
N PRO A 121 8.76 7.71 12.42
CA PRO A 121 7.66 8.47 13.00
C PRO A 121 7.53 9.82 12.30
N GLN A 122 6.29 10.17 11.98
CA GLN A 122 5.88 11.44 11.40
C GLN A 122 5.17 12.29 12.45
N ARG A 123 5.14 13.61 12.29
CA ARG A 123 4.46 14.49 13.24
C ARG A 123 3.06 14.85 12.74
N TYR A 124 2.10 13.95 12.89
CA TYR A 124 0.69 14.21 12.56
C TYR A 124 -0.05 14.79 13.77
N THR A 125 0.32 15.99 14.21
CA THR A 125 -0.23 16.63 15.42
C THR A 125 -0.51 18.12 15.17
N GLY A 126 -1.39 18.74 15.95
CA GLY A 126 -1.69 20.16 15.83
C GLY A 126 -2.26 20.51 14.45
N GLU A 127 -1.70 21.52 13.78
CA GLU A 127 -2.12 21.92 12.42
C GLU A 127 -1.85 20.85 11.35
N ASN A 128 -0.94 19.90 11.62
CA ASN A 128 -0.61 18.79 10.72
C ASN A 128 -1.36 17.50 11.09
N ALA A 129 -2.42 17.56 11.89
CA ALA A 129 -3.26 16.42 12.24
C ALA A 129 -4.11 15.96 11.05
N TRP A 130 -4.39 14.66 10.96
CA TRP A 130 -5.42 14.16 10.04
C TRP A 130 -6.77 14.73 10.45
N ARG A 131 -7.65 14.98 9.48
CA ARG A 131 -9.00 15.47 9.77
C ARG A 131 -10.04 14.78 8.90
N ILE A 132 -11.21 14.53 9.47
CA ILE A 132 -12.39 14.03 8.76
C ILE A 132 -13.61 14.89 9.12
N PRO A 133 -14.53 15.17 8.17
CA PRO A 133 -15.77 15.88 8.47
C PRO A 133 -16.64 15.10 9.47
N LEU A 134 -17.21 15.79 10.46
CA LEU A 134 -18.20 15.23 11.39
C LEU A 134 -19.59 15.11 10.77
N LYS A 135 -19.88 15.97 9.78
CA LYS A 135 -21.15 16.05 9.07
C LYS A 135 -20.86 16.00 7.57
N PRO A 136 -20.58 14.81 7.01
CA PRO A 136 -20.20 14.69 5.61
C PRO A 136 -21.40 14.98 4.70
N THR A 137 -21.15 15.69 3.59
CA THR A 137 -22.17 15.99 2.57
C THR A 137 -22.03 14.98 1.43
N PRO A 138 -23.10 14.26 1.03
CA PRO A 138 -23.07 13.42 -0.17
C PRO A 138 -22.69 14.23 -1.41
N ALA A 139 -21.72 13.74 -2.17
CA ALA A 139 -21.33 14.34 -3.43
C ALA A 139 -22.44 14.14 -4.48
N LYS A 140 -22.69 15.19 -5.27
CA LYS A 140 -23.60 15.09 -6.44
C LYS A 140 -23.09 14.08 -7.46
N GLU A 141 -21.78 14.02 -7.63
CA GLU A 141 -21.07 13.08 -8.49
C GLU A 141 -19.93 12.45 -7.69
N PRO A 142 -20.02 11.15 -7.35
CA PRO A 142 -18.96 10.45 -6.64
C PRO A 142 -17.62 10.50 -7.36
N GLN A 143 -16.55 10.73 -6.60
CA GLN A 143 -15.20 10.80 -7.16
C GLN A 143 -14.51 9.46 -7.03
N MET A 144 -14.45 8.70 -8.12
CA MET A 144 -13.76 7.41 -8.19
C MET A 144 -12.26 7.56 -7.90
N VAL A 145 -11.69 6.62 -7.13
CA VAL A 145 -10.25 6.64 -6.83
C VAL A 145 -9.40 5.98 -7.91
N LYS A 146 -9.98 5.14 -8.78
CA LYS A 146 -9.21 4.49 -9.87
C LYS A 146 -8.57 5.55 -10.78
N GLY A 147 -7.25 5.56 -10.87
CA GLY A 147 -6.46 6.51 -11.65
C GLY A 147 -6.42 7.94 -11.11
N ARG A 148 -6.94 8.19 -9.90
CA ARG A 148 -7.01 9.52 -9.24
C ARG A 148 -6.50 9.40 -7.80
N PHE A 149 -6.25 10.52 -7.12
CA PHE A 149 -5.81 10.49 -5.71
C PHE A 149 -4.58 9.61 -5.42
N LEU A 150 -3.65 9.48 -6.37
CA LEU A 150 -2.52 8.54 -6.26
C LEU A 150 -1.41 9.02 -5.29
N ARG A 151 -1.41 10.31 -4.92
CA ARG A 151 -0.29 10.96 -4.21
C ARG A 151 -0.51 11.20 -2.71
N GLY A 152 -1.62 10.74 -2.15
CA GLY A 152 -1.93 10.92 -0.72
C GLY A 152 -2.96 9.91 -0.22
N ALA A 153 -3.42 10.13 1.01
CA ALA A 153 -4.37 9.24 1.63
C ALA A 153 -5.79 9.45 1.07
N ILE A 154 -6.58 8.38 1.13
CA ILE A 154 -8.01 8.38 0.86
C ILE A 154 -8.84 8.03 2.10
N ALA A 155 -8.20 7.47 3.13
CA ALA A 155 -8.80 7.18 4.42
C ALA A 155 -7.76 7.24 5.55
N ILE A 156 -8.24 7.22 6.80
CA ILE A 156 -7.43 7.12 8.01
C ILE A 156 -7.91 5.92 8.83
N ALA A 157 -7.01 4.98 9.14
CA ALA A 157 -7.33 3.82 9.97
C ALA A 157 -7.51 4.22 11.44
N ALA A 158 -8.27 3.44 12.20
CA ALA A 158 -8.56 3.70 13.61
C ALA A 158 -7.29 3.74 14.49
N ASN A 159 -6.23 3.05 14.07
CA ASN A 159 -4.90 3.12 14.71
C ASN A 159 -4.05 4.32 14.27
N GLY A 160 -4.63 5.31 13.59
CA GLY A 160 -3.99 6.57 13.20
C GLY A 160 -3.07 6.47 11.98
N ILE A 161 -3.07 5.35 11.27
CA ILE A 161 -2.24 5.14 10.07
C ILE A 161 -3.05 5.49 8.81
N PRO A 162 -2.54 6.35 7.93
CA PRO A 162 -3.26 6.69 6.71
C PRO A 162 -3.37 5.50 5.76
N ILE A 163 -4.46 5.47 4.99
CA ILE A 163 -4.73 4.48 3.95
C ILE A 163 -4.74 5.21 2.62
N PHE A 164 -3.78 4.85 1.77
CA PHE A 164 -3.57 5.39 0.43
C PHE A 164 -4.36 4.58 -0.60
N ASN A 165 -4.42 5.13 -1.81
CA ASN A 165 -5.05 4.47 -2.94
C ASN A 165 -4.40 3.09 -3.20
N PRO A 166 -5.17 2.01 -3.41
CA PRO A 166 -4.62 0.71 -3.81
C PRO A 166 -3.65 0.75 -5.00
N GLN A 167 -3.81 1.73 -5.89
CA GLN A 167 -2.87 2.05 -6.95
C GLN A 167 -1.75 2.97 -6.44
N ASN A 168 -0.50 2.61 -6.74
CA ASN A 168 0.63 3.51 -6.55
C ASN A 168 0.64 4.64 -7.60
N ASN A 169 1.62 5.55 -7.51
CA ASN A 169 1.80 6.68 -8.43
C ASN A 169 2.00 6.30 -9.91
N ARG A 170 2.25 5.03 -10.23
CA ARG A 170 2.37 4.50 -11.59
C ARG A 170 1.06 3.87 -12.10
N GLY A 171 0.02 3.85 -11.27
CA GLY A 171 -1.26 3.21 -11.56
C GLY A 171 -1.28 1.70 -11.33
N GLU A 172 -0.21 1.12 -10.77
CA GLU A 172 -0.12 -0.32 -10.48
C GLU A 172 -0.70 -0.64 -9.11
N ILE A 173 -1.32 -1.81 -8.95
CA ILE A 173 -1.85 -2.24 -7.65
C ILE A 173 -0.71 -2.71 -6.75
N SER A 174 -0.43 -1.95 -5.68
CA SER A 174 0.72 -2.19 -4.78
C SER A 174 0.75 -3.60 -4.20
N TYR A 175 -0.43 -4.14 -3.87
CA TYR A 175 -0.57 -5.52 -3.35
C TYR A 175 -0.08 -6.57 -4.35
N GLU A 176 -0.45 -6.43 -5.62
CA GLU A 176 -0.22 -7.44 -6.65
C GLU A 176 1.25 -7.51 -7.11
N ILE A 177 1.98 -6.41 -6.91
CA ILE A 177 3.39 -6.28 -7.27
C ILE A 177 4.35 -6.48 -6.08
N GLY A 178 3.83 -6.85 -4.90
CA GLY A 178 4.64 -7.17 -3.72
C GLY A 178 5.28 -5.95 -3.05
N GLU A 179 4.66 -4.77 -3.17
CA GLU A 179 5.08 -3.56 -2.46
C GLU A 179 4.59 -3.54 -0.99
N LEU A 180 3.61 -4.39 -0.63
CA LEU A 180 2.96 -4.37 0.68
C LEU A 180 3.44 -5.49 1.62
N ASP A 181 3.43 -5.20 2.92
CA ASP A 181 3.57 -6.19 3.98
C ASP A 181 2.27 -6.98 4.22
N GLN A 182 2.30 -7.93 5.16
CA GLN A 182 1.15 -8.78 5.49
C GLN A 182 -0.09 -8.02 6.00
N TRP A 183 0.06 -6.77 6.42
CA TRP A 183 -1.04 -5.92 6.89
C TRP A 183 -1.56 -4.99 5.79
N GLY A 184 -0.96 -5.05 4.60
CA GLY A 184 -1.33 -4.24 3.46
C GLY A 184 -0.68 -2.87 3.46
N GLY A 185 0.46 -2.66 4.14
CA GLY A 185 1.14 -1.36 4.18
C GLY A 185 2.61 -1.40 3.78
N HIS A 186 3.16 -0.22 3.54
CA HIS A 186 4.58 0.00 3.25
C HIS A 186 5.00 1.44 3.58
N CYS A 187 6.27 1.77 3.38
CA CYS A 187 6.79 3.12 3.56
C CYS A 187 6.83 3.93 2.26
N GLY A 188 6.35 5.16 2.32
CA GLY A 188 6.44 6.17 1.27
C GLY A 188 7.80 6.85 1.20
N ARG A 189 7.90 7.82 0.29
CA ARG A 189 9.16 8.56 0.00
C ARG A 189 9.68 9.38 1.19
N ALA A 190 8.85 9.63 2.20
CA ALA A 190 9.25 10.33 3.41
C ALA A 190 9.51 9.36 4.57
N ASP A 191 9.76 8.08 4.28
CA ASP A 191 9.87 7.01 5.27
C ASP A 191 8.59 6.87 6.13
N ASP A 192 7.44 7.32 5.61
CA ASP A 192 6.14 7.28 6.28
C ASP A 192 5.42 5.96 6.01
N TYR A 193 5.07 5.21 7.06
CA TYR A 193 4.30 3.97 6.89
C TYR A 193 2.81 4.26 6.66
N HIS A 194 2.23 3.62 5.65
CA HIS A 194 0.81 3.75 5.32
C HIS A 194 0.26 2.46 4.71
N TYR A 195 -1.06 2.26 4.82
CA TYR A 195 -1.75 1.13 4.22
C TYR A 195 -2.20 1.43 2.79
N HIS A 196 -2.39 0.40 1.99
CA HIS A 196 -3.08 0.40 0.69
C HIS A 196 -4.31 -0.53 0.69
N ILE A 197 -4.54 -1.22 1.81
CA ILE A 197 -5.64 -2.16 2.05
C ILE A 197 -6.23 -1.81 3.41
N VAL A 198 -7.55 -1.98 3.60
CA VAL A 198 -8.16 -1.78 4.91
C VAL A 198 -7.54 -2.76 5.92
N PRO A 199 -6.99 -2.27 7.05
CA PRO A 199 -6.32 -3.12 8.04
C PRO A 199 -7.34 -3.91 8.87
N MET A 200 -7.94 -4.95 8.30
CA MET A 200 -9.02 -5.74 8.93
C MET A 200 -8.63 -6.37 10.27
N HIS A 201 -7.33 -6.54 10.52
CA HIS A 201 -6.81 -7.04 11.80
C HIS A 201 -7.20 -6.13 12.99
N LEU A 202 -7.48 -4.84 12.76
CA LEU A 202 -7.94 -3.91 13.80
C LEU A 202 -9.32 -4.30 14.36
N GLN A 203 -10.12 -5.09 13.64
CA GLN A 203 -11.40 -5.62 14.17
C GLN A 203 -11.22 -6.48 15.42
N LYS A 204 -10.03 -7.05 15.64
CA LYS A 204 -9.73 -7.79 16.88
C LYS A 204 -9.77 -6.89 18.12
N THR A 205 -9.39 -5.63 17.97
CA THR A 205 -9.42 -4.63 19.05
C THR A 205 -10.76 -3.91 19.12
N LEU A 206 -11.32 -3.59 17.95
CA LEU A 206 -12.50 -2.72 17.84
C LEU A 206 -13.83 -3.44 18.03
N GLY A 207 -13.89 -4.73 17.70
CA GLY A 207 -15.14 -5.42 17.42
C GLY A 207 -15.60 -5.20 15.98
N LYS A 208 -16.74 -5.81 15.63
CA LYS A 208 -17.38 -5.64 14.30
C LYS A 208 -18.27 -4.41 14.24
N ASP A 209 -18.76 -3.98 15.40
CA ASP A 209 -19.71 -2.88 15.62
C ASP A 209 -19.10 -1.50 15.42
N LYS A 210 -17.77 -1.40 15.34
CA LYS A 210 -17.04 -0.15 15.13
C LYS A 210 -16.32 -0.17 13.78
N PRO A 211 -16.23 0.99 13.12
CA PRO A 211 -15.47 1.10 11.88
C PRO A 211 -13.97 0.93 12.15
N VAL A 212 -13.29 0.29 11.21
CA VAL A 212 -11.83 0.07 11.23
C VAL A 212 -11.06 1.26 10.68
N ALA A 213 -11.73 2.12 9.91
CA ALA A 213 -11.19 3.33 9.32
C ALA A 213 -12.31 4.32 9.00
N TYR A 214 -11.95 5.56 8.67
CA TYR A 214 -12.84 6.55 8.08
C TYR A 214 -12.25 7.03 6.75
N ALA A 215 -13.07 7.10 5.71
CA ALA A 215 -12.69 7.77 4.49
C ALA A 215 -12.54 9.27 4.74
N LEU A 216 -11.67 9.94 3.97
CA LEU A 216 -11.42 11.38 4.17
C LEU A 216 -12.62 12.27 3.84
N ASP A 217 -13.66 11.71 3.21
CA ASP A 217 -14.95 12.36 3.01
C ASP A 217 -15.85 12.32 4.26
N GLY A 218 -15.44 11.62 5.33
CA GLY A 218 -16.12 11.56 6.63
C GLY A 218 -16.97 10.31 6.89
N TYR A 219 -17.13 9.43 5.91
CA TYR A 219 -17.93 8.21 6.08
C TYR A 219 -17.12 7.04 6.66
N PRO A 220 -17.72 6.21 7.54
CA PRO A 220 -17.04 5.09 8.17
C PRO A 220 -16.76 3.95 7.19
N ILE A 221 -15.66 3.24 7.41
CA ILE A 221 -15.27 2.03 6.69
C ILE A 221 -15.28 0.86 7.69
N TYR A 222 -16.15 -0.11 7.47
CA TYR A 222 -16.23 -1.35 8.25
C TYR A 222 -15.39 -2.47 7.63
N GLY A 223 -15.27 -3.58 8.35
CA GLY A 223 -14.67 -4.80 7.79
C GLY A 223 -15.58 -5.48 6.76
N LEU A 224 -15.44 -6.80 6.62
CA LEU A 224 -16.21 -7.61 5.66
C LEU A 224 -17.68 -7.83 6.05
N THR A 225 -18.11 -7.30 7.20
CA THR A 225 -19.46 -7.49 7.74
C THR A 225 -20.08 -6.16 8.13
N GLU A 226 -21.41 -6.14 8.20
CA GLU A 226 -22.18 -5.13 8.90
C GLU A 226 -21.77 -5.03 10.39
N PRO A 227 -22.14 -3.94 11.09
CA PRO A 227 -21.94 -3.80 12.52
C PRO A 227 -22.57 -4.94 13.34
N ASP A 228 -23.69 -5.50 12.89
CA ASP A 228 -24.36 -6.65 13.50
C ASP A 228 -23.71 -8.01 13.14
N GLY A 229 -22.69 -8.01 12.29
CA GLY A 229 -21.96 -9.19 11.83
C GLY A 229 -22.56 -9.90 10.61
N SER A 230 -23.67 -9.42 10.06
CA SER A 230 -24.25 -9.93 8.83
C SER A 230 -23.41 -9.57 7.59
N VAL A 231 -23.66 -10.25 6.47
CA VAL A 231 -22.95 -10.00 5.21
C VAL A 231 -23.56 -8.77 4.53
N PRO A 232 -22.76 -7.75 4.13
CA PRO A 232 -23.27 -6.57 3.45
C PRO A 232 -23.92 -6.94 2.12
N LYS A 233 -25.01 -6.25 1.76
CA LYS A 233 -25.78 -6.51 0.54
C LYS A 233 -26.02 -5.21 -0.21
N GLY A 234 -25.98 -5.29 -1.54
CA GLY A 234 -26.27 -4.11 -2.37
C GLY A 234 -25.19 -3.04 -2.32
N LEU A 235 -23.92 -3.46 -2.15
CA LEU A 235 -22.78 -2.55 -2.28
C LEU A 235 -22.78 -1.89 -3.66
N ASP A 236 -22.59 -0.58 -3.68
CA ASP A 236 -22.47 0.21 -4.89
C ASP A 236 -21.04 0.15 -5.47
N ALA A 237 -20.78 0.94 -6.52
CA ALA A 237 -19.47 1.00 -7.17
C ALA A 237 -18.36 1.59 -6.28
N LEU A 238 -18.71 2.27 -5.19
CA LEU A 238 -17.78 2.82 -4.20
C LEU A 238 -17.45 1.79 -3.12
N HIS A 239 -18.05 0.59 -3.21
CA HIS A 239 -17.97 -0.50 -2.24
C HIS A 239 -18.59 -0.12 -0.88
N GLY A 240 -19.66 0.67 -0.92
CA GLY A 240 -20.47 1.04 0.24
C GLY A 240 -21.97 0.92 -0.02
N HIS A 241 -22.77 1.18 1.01
CA HIS A 241 -24.23 1.17 0.94
C HIS A 241 -24.85 1.91 2.14
N SER A 242 -26.16 2.15 2.08
CA SER A 242 -26.91 2.78 3.17
C SER A 242 -27.73 1.74 3.93
N ALA A 243 -27.55 1.70 5.26
CA ALA A 243 -28.37 0.87 6.15
C ALA A 243 -29.14 1.72 7.17
N ALA A 244 -30.32 1.24 7.57
CA ALA A 244 -31.15 1.92 8.56
C ALA A 244 -30.43 2.06 9.90
N GLY A 245 -30.43 3.27 10.47
CA GLY A 245 -29.77 3.56 11.76
C GLY A 245 -28.25 3.76 11.70
N ILE A 246 -27.59 3.41 10.58
CA ILE A 246 -26.15 3.62 10.37
C ILE A 246 -25.90 4.73 9.35
N GLY A 247 -26.76 4.83 8.32
CA GLY A 247 -26.53 5.69 7.17
C GLY A 247 -25.59 5.04 6.15
N TYR A 248 -25.05 5.85 5.25
CA TYR A 248 -24.10 5.38 4.25
C TYR A 248 -22.76 5.01 4.91
N HIS A 249 -22.19 3.87 4.53
CA HIS A 249 -20.89 3.42 5.01
C HIS A 249 -20.22 2.51 3.98
N TYR A 250 -18.90 2.42 4.05
CA TYR A 250 -18.10 1.54 3.20
C TYR A 250 -17.75 0.24 3.89
N HIS A 251 -17.34 -0.74 3.10
CA HIS A 251 -16.75 -1.97 3.60
C HIS A 251 -15.33 -2.18 3.08
N ALA A 252 -14.56 -3.00 3.79
CA ALA A 252 -13.35 -3.60 3.25
C ALA A 252 -13.71 -4.59 2.12
N ALA A 253 -12.71 -4.93 1.30
CA ALA A 253 -12.86 -5.94 0.26
C ALA A 253 -11.64 -6.88 0.23
N GLU A 254 -11.88 -8.16 -0.02
CA GLU A 254 -10.81 -9.15 -0.25
C GLU A 254 -10.23 -9.07 -1.67
N LYS A 255 -10.92 -8.35 -2.56
CA LYS A 255 -10.52 -8.08 -3.94
C LYS A 255 -10.48 -6.57 -4.15
N TYR A 256 -9.88 -6.13 -5.24
CA TYR A 256 -9.96 -4.73 -5.66
C TYR A 256 -11.43 -4.23 -5.56
N PRO A 257 -11.70 -3.11 -4.87
CA PRO A 257 -10.75 -2.05 -4.52
C PRO A 257 -9.98 -2.22 -3.20
N TYR A 258 -10.16 -3.27 -2.40
CA TYR A 258 -9.55 -3.49 -1.07
C TYR A 258 -9.87 -2.45 0.03
N VAL A 259 -10.17 -1.22 -0.37
CA VAL A 259 -10.56 -0.06 0.44
C VAL A 259 -11.90 0.45 -0.11
N ILE A 260 -11.97 1.70 -0.57
CA ILE A 260 -13.16 2.29 -1.20
C ILE A 260 -12.96 2.39 -2.71
N GLY A 261 -14.03 2.24 -3.49
CA GLY A 261 -14.00 2.45 -4.95
C GLY A 261 -14.00 3.92 -5.36
N GLY A 262 -14.49 4.80 -4.49
CA GLY A 262 -14.61 6.23 -4.70
C GLY A 262 -15.17 6.92 -3.46
N PHE A 263 -15.20 8.25 -3.47
CA PHE A 263 -15.81 9.04 -2.40
C PHE A 263 -17.30 9.28 -2.67
N HIS A 264 -18.13 8.87 -1.72
CA HIS A 264 -19.55 9.14 -1.61
C HIS A 264 -19.77 10.57 -1.12
N GLY A 265 -18.93 11.07 -0.22
CA GLY A 265 -18.96 12.44 0.24
C GLY A 265 -18.12 13.41 -0.60
N GLU A 266 -18.35 14.70 -0.39
CA GLU A 266 -17.57 15.75 -1.04
C GLU A 266 -16.10 15.75 -0.57
N VAL A 267 -15.19 15.72 -1.53
CA VAL A 267 -13.75 15.94 -1.33
C VAL A 267 -13.22 16.92 -2.36
N THR A 268 -12.16 17.66 -2.02
CA THR A 268 -11.41 18.46 -2.99
C THR A 268 -10.20 17.66 -3.45
N GLU A 269 -10.05 17.43 -4.77
CA GLU A 269 -8.79 16.91 -5.33
C GLU A 269 -7.88 18.08 -5.70
N ARG A 270 -6.63 18.06 -5.21
CA ARG A 270 -5.56 18.99 -5.65
C ARG A 270 -4.27 18.20 -5.78
N ASP A 271 -3.52 18.43 -6.85
CA ASP A 271 -2.23 17.75 -7.11
C ASP A 271 -2.27 16.22 -7.02
N GLY A 272 -3.42 15.61 -7.35
CA GLY A 272 -3.61 14.15 -7.36
C GLY A 272 -3.79 13.55 -5.96
N GLN A 273 -4.34 14.31 -5.01
CA GLN A 273 -4.59 13.87 -3.63
C GLN A 273 -5.79 14.66 -3.03
N VAL A 274 -6.38 14.17 -1.93
CA VAL A 274 -7.43 14.90 -1.19
C VAL A 274 -6.85 16.16 -0.54
N ASP A 275 -7.53 17.31 -0.57
CA ASP A 275 -7.03 18.55 0.02
C ASP A 275 -8.01 19.14 1.04
N PRO A 276 -7.51 19.63 2.19
CA PRO A 276 -6.13 19.53 2.68
C PRO A 276 -5.88 18.20 3.40
N GLN A 277 -4.61 17.83 3.51
CA GLN A 277 -4.17 16.69 4.31
C GLN A 277 -2.77 16.92 4.90
N PRO A 278 -2.41 16.20 5.98
CA PRO A 278 -1.09 16.27 6.59
C PRO A 278 0.06 16.02 5.63
N ARG A 279 1.22 16.57 5.95
CA ARG A 279 2.47 16.33 5.24
C ARG A 279 3.43 15.52 6.09
N ALA A 280 3.89 14.41 5.54
CA ALA A 280 5.08 13.72 6.04
C ALA A 280 6.34 14.54 5.76
N GLN A 281 7.33 14.45 6.64
CA GLN A 281 8.59 15.19 6.54
C GLN A 281 9.74 14.22 6.28
N PRO A 282 10.31 14.19 5.07
CA PRO A 282 11.46 13.34 4.79
C PRO A 282 12.67 13.82 5.58
N VAL A 283 13.42 12.87 6.15
CA VAL A 283 14.71 13.15 6.81
C VAL A 283 15.89 12.95 5.86
N ARG A 284 15.68 12.22 4.77
CA ARG A 284 16.68 11.85 3.76
C ARG A 284 16.03 11.76 2.39
N GLU A 285 16.85 11.72 1.34
CA GLU A 285 16.35 11.51 -0.02
C GLU A 285 15.78 10.10 -0.19
N ALA A 286 14.70 10.01 -0.98
CA ALA A 286 14.12 8.72 -1.33
C ALA A 286 15.08 7.93 -2.24
N LEU A 287 15.44 6.73 -1.79
CA LEU A 287 16.29 5.80 -2.50
C LEU A 287 15.52 5.07 -3.62
N GLN A 288 16.28 4.43 -4.50
CA GLN A 288 15.73 3.66 -5.62
C GLN A 288 15.23 2.28 -5.17
N ALA A 289 14.41 1.63 -5.98
CA ALA A 289 14.01 0.25 -5.72
C ALA A 289 15.21 -0.71 -5.70
N LEU A 290 15.30 -1.55 -4.67
CA LEU A 290 16.35 -2.57 -4.56
C LEU A 290 15.84 -3.88 -5.12
N ARG A 291 16.26 -4.20 -6.35
CA ARG A 291 15.83 -5.42 -7.05
C ARG A 291 16.30 -6.67 -6.30
N GLY A 292 15.40 -7.64 -6.19
CA GLY A 292 15.67 -8.92 -5.51
C GLY A 292 15.73 -8.83 -3.98
N ALA A 293 15.42 -7.66 -3.40
CA ALA A 293 15.29 -7.53 -1.96
C ALA A 293 14.03 -8.23 -1.46
N LYS A 294 14.14 -8.95 -0.35
CA LYS A 294 12.99 -9.46 0.42
C LYS A 294 13.18 -9.08 1.87
N ILE A 295 12.23 -8.33 2.43
CA ILE A 295 12.28 -7.93 3.83
C ILE A 295 11.88 -9.12 4.71
N THR A 296 12.77 -9.52 5.60
CA THR A 296 12.64 -10.70 6.47
C THR A 296 12.33 -10.35 7.92
N GLY A 297 12.66 -9.13 8.35
CA GLY A 297 12.45 -8.68 9.72
C GLY A 297 12.33 -7.17 9.84
N PHE A 298 11.54 -6.75 10.82
CA PHE A 298 11.53 -5.38 11.32
C PHE A 298 11.29 -5.43 12.82
N GLU A 299 12.18 -4.82 13.60
CA GLU A 299 12.13 -4.86 15.06
C GLU A 299 12.60 -3.53 15.67
N ALA A 300 11.97 -3.15 16.78
CA ALA A 300 12.53 -2.15 17.68
C ALA A 300 13.57 -2.84 18.57
N THR A 301 14.83 -2.38 18.50
CA THR A 301 15.97 -2.98 19.23
C THR A 301 16.22 -2.29 20.58
N GLY A 302 15.39 -1.31 20.93
CA GLY A 302 15.37 -0.64 22.24
C GLY A 302 15.29 0.88 22.12
N GLY A 303 14.41 1.50 22.91
CA GLY A 303 14.16 2.94 22.87
C GLY A 303 13.74 3.40 21.47
N SER A 304 14.52 4.29 20.87
CA SER A 304 14.32 4.84 19.52
C SER A 304 15.19 4.16 18.44
N ARG A 305 15.63 2.92 18.69
CA ARG A 305 16.43 2.12 17.76
C ARG A 305 15.60 1.06 17.06
N TYR A 306 15.89 0.89 15.77
CA TYR A 306 15.18 -0.03 14.90
C TYR A 306 16.15 -0.79 14.01
N ARG A 307 15.74 -1.96 13.57
CA ARG A 307 16.45 -2.76 12.58
C ARG A 307 15.47 -3.35 11.57
N LEU A 308 15.74 -3.10 10.30
CA LEU A 308 15.12 -3.78 9.17
C LEU A 308 16.11 -4.80 8.62
N SER A 309 15.72 -6.07 8.61
CA SER A 309 16.50 -7.17 8.04
C SER A 309 15.91 -7.58 6.71
N TYR A 310 16.76 -7.85 5.73
CA TYR A 310 16.35 -8.23 4.40
C TYR A 310 17.41 -9.10 3.73
N THR A 311 17.03 -9.79 2.66
CA THR A 311 17.96 -10.55 1.82
C THR A 311 18.02 -9.99 0.41
N VAL A 312 19.19 -10.03 -0.22
CA VAL A 312 19.35 -9.81 -1.67
C VAL A 312 20.15 -10.98 -2.23
N GLY A 313 19.55 -11.77 -3.12
CA GLY A 313 20.21 -12.96 -3.68
C GLY A 313 20.62 -14.00 -2.63
N GLY A 314 19.91 -14.07 -1.50
CA GLY A 314 20.21 -14.96 -0.37
C GLY A 314 21.22 -14.40 0.64
N ASP A 315 21.97 -13.33 0.31
CA ASP A 315 22.84 -12.65 1.26
C ASP A 315 21.99 -11.85 2.26
N GLN A 316 22.18 -12.10 3.55
CA GLN A 316 21.55 -11.35 4.63
C GLN A 316 22.15 -9.95 4.73
N ARG A 317 21.27 -8.96 4.89
CA ARG A 317 21.57 -7.53 4.95
C ARG A 317 20.69 -6.85 5.98
N SER A 318 21.06 -5.65 6.40
CA SER A 318 20.21 -4.88 7.31
C SER A 318 20.35 -3.37 7.15
N VAL A 319 19.32 -2.66 7.59
CA VAL A 319 19.34 -1.23 7.86
C VAL A 319 19.00 -1.06 9.33
N ALA A 320 19.97 -0.66 10.14
CA ALA A 320 19.74 -0.27 11.53
C ALA A 320 19.70 1.25 11.62
N TYR A 321 18.84 1.80 12.46
CA TYR A 321 18.82 3.23 12.69
C TYR A 321 18.39 3.61 14.11
N GLU A 322 18.87 4.75 14.57
CA GLU A 322 18.53 5.35 15.86
C GLU A 322 18.04 6.78 15.64
N ILE A 323 16.88 7.10 16.22
CA ILE A 323 16.34 8.46 16.26
C ILE A 323 16.79 9.10 17.57
N LYS A 324 17.66 10.09 17.50
CA LYS A 324 18.20 10.76 18.68
C LYS A 324 17.29 11.89 19.15
N ALA A 325 17.44 12.27 20.41
CA ALA A 325 16.66 13.34 21.04
C ALA A 325 16.85 14.72 20.37
N ASP A 326 17.98 14.94 19.70
CA ASP A 326 18.30 16.18 18.96
C ASP A 326 17.75 16.19 17.52
N ALA A 327 16.84 15.26 17.20
CA ALA A 327 16.25 15.04 15.88
C ALA A 327 17.28 14.67 14.78
N THR A 328 18.40 14.07 15.18
CA THR A 328 19.32 13.40 14.26
C THR A 328 18.99 11.91 14.13
N TYR A 329 19.21 11.36 12.94
CA TYR A 329 18.89 9.98 12.59
C TYR A 329 20.18 9.31 12.15
N ALA A 330 20.72 8.44 13.00
CA ALA A 330 21.94 7.69 12.69
C ALA A 330 21.56 6.36 12.06
N PHE A 331 21.97 6.15 10.80
CA PHE A 331 21.74 4.93 10.04
C PHE A 331 23.05 4.12 9.91
N GLU A 332 22.94 2.80 10.05
CA GLU A 332 23.95 1.83 9.65
C GLU A 332 23.33 0.92 8.59
N PHE A 333 23.91 0.90 7.41
CA PHE A 333 23.55 -0.01 6.34
C PHE A 333 24.60 -1.13 6.30
N ASP A 334 24.13 -2.36 6.43
CA ASP A 334 24.92 -3.57 6.25
C ASP A 334 24.53 -4.20 4.92
N ASP A 335 25.35 -3.99 3.89
CA ASP A 335 25.16 -4.54 2.55
C ASP A 335 25.68 -5.99 2.44
N GLY A 336 25.92 -6.64 3.58
CA GLY A 336 26.46 -8.00 3.67
C GLY A 336 27.91 -8.03 3.17
N ARG A 337 28.14 -8.74 2.07
CA ARG A 337 29.48 -8.82 1.45
C ARG A 337 30.00 -7.47 0.95
N GLY A 338 29.10 -6.50 0.70
CA GLY A 338 29.46 -5.14 0.31
C GLY A 338 30.05 -4.30 1.45
N GLY A 339 30.03 -4.81 2.69
CA GLY A 339 30.49 -4.11 3.86
C GLY A 339 29.40 -3.25 4.51
N LYS A 340 29.82 -2.42 5.46
CA LYS A 340 28.95 -1.54 6.22
C LYS A 340 29.25 -0.09 5.92
N ARG A 341 28.22 0.74 5.91
CA ARG A 341 28.35 2.20 5.87
C ARG A 341 27.43 2.84 6.91
N GLN A 342 27.85 3.99 7.41
CA GLN A 342 27.07 4.78 8.36
C GLN A 342 26.75 6.14 7.76
N GLU A 343 25.52 6.58 7.95
CA GLU A 343 25.02 7.87 7.47
C GLU A 343 24.26 8.55 8.62
N THR A 344 24.33 9.88 8.71
CA THR A 344 23.57 10.63 9.72
C THR A 344 22.78 11.73 9.03
N TYR A 345 21.48 11.76 9.29
CA TYR A 345 20.57 12.76 8.76
C TYR A 345 19.98 13.60 9.88
N ARG A 346 19.35 14.71 9.51
CA ARG A 346 18.64 15.59 10.43
C ARG A 346 17.31 15.96 9.80
N ALA A 347 16.25 15.99 10.60
CA ALA A 347 14.97 16.52 10.12
C ALA A 347 15.17 17.99 9.70
N GLY A 348 14.97 18.27 8.41
CA GLY A 348 15.10 19.62 7.86
C GLY A 348 13.97 20.52 8.36
N ALA A 349 14.30 21.74 8.79
CA ALA A 349 13.32 22.80 8.93
C ALA A 349 12.84 23.23 7.53
N GLY A 350 11.66 22.74 7.10
CA GLY A 350 10.86 23.26 5.98
C GLY A 350 11.56 23.35 4.61
N GLY A 351 11.36 22.33 3.75
CA GLY A 351 11.84 22.34 2.36
C GLY A 351 10.71 22.09 1.34
N GLY A 352 9.86 23.09 1.11
CA GLY A 352 8.95 23.12 -0.03
C GLY A 352 9.71 23.36 -1.33
N GLY A 353 9.85 22.33 -2.17
CA GLY A 353 10.40 22.46 -3.52
C GLY A 353 9.32 22.81 -4.54
N GLY A 354 8.88 24.07 -4.54
CA GLY A 354 8.03 24.65 -5.58
C GLY A 354 8.79 24.79 -6.91
N ARG A 355 8.03 24.64 -8.00
CA ARG A 355 8.43 24.89 -9.39
C ARG A 355 8.99 26.31 -9.54
N GLY A 356 10.09 26.46 -10.27
CA GLY A 356 10.65 27.75 -10.67
C GLY A 356 10.97 27.77 -12.16
N GLU A 357 9.97 28.09 -12.97
CA GLU A 357 10.21 28.76 -14.25
C GLU A 357 10.64 30.21 -13.95
N GLY A 358 11.69 30.69 -14.61
CA GLY A 358 12.10 32.10 -14.51
C GLY A 358 13.56 32.38 -14.89
N ARG A 359 13.84 32.43 -16.20
CA ARG A 359 14.87 33.36 -16.74
C ARG A 359 14.32 34.79 -16.56
N PRO A 360 15.11 35.88 -16.34
CA PRO A 360 16.25 36.34 -17.19
C PRO A 360 17.29 37.22 -16.40
N PRO A 361 18.08 38.16 -16.99
CA PRO A 361 18.84 38.24 -18.25
C PRO A 361 20.38 38.40 -18.05
N ARG A 362 21.07 38.65 -19.17
CA ARG A 362 22.53 38.64 -19.44
C ARG A 362 23.15 40.06 -19.46
N GLY A 363 24.46 40.15 -19.16
CA GLY A 363 25.39 41.27 -19.47
C GLY A 363 26.09 41.80 -18.20
N GLU A 364 27.36 42.22 -18.14
CA GLU A 364 28.47 42.41 -19.09
C GLU A 364 29.75 42.73 -18.25
N GLY A 365 30.96 42.45 -18.77
CA GLY A 365 32.26 43.00 -18.29
C GLY A 365 32.91 42.32 -17.08
N GLY A 366 34.21 42.03 -16.98
CA GLY A 366 35.41 42.25 -17.80
C GLY A 366 36.67 41.91 -16.96
N ALA A 367 37.74 41.41 -17.61
CA ALA A 367 39.19 41.37 -17.27
C ALA A 367 39.68 41.33 -15.77
N GLU A 368 40.74 40.67 -15.32
CA GLU A 368 42.00 40.15 -15.89
C GLU A 368 42.77 39.42 -14.74
N GLY A 369 43.73 38.54 -15.04
CA GLY A 369 44.91 38.33 -14.16
C GLY A 369 45.47 36.91 -13.93
N GLY A 370 46.47 36.52 -14.75
CA GLY A 370 47.71 35.80 -14.31
C GLY A 370 47.76 34.25 -14.25
N GLY A 371 48.56 33.62 -15.13
CA GLY A 371 48.80 32.14 -15.25
C GLY A 371 49.89 31.55 -14.33
N PRO A 372 50.68 30.49 -14.70
CA PRO A 372 50.68 29.64 -15.91
C PRO A 372 50.77 28.09 -15.68
N ARG A 373 50.27 27.36 -16.70
CA ARG A 373 50.70 26.06 -17.33
C ARG A 373 51.10 24.86 -16.45
N ARG A 374 50.43 23.70 -16.66
CA ARG A 374 51.01 22.39 -17.08
C ARG A 374 49.99 21.53 -17.85
N HIS A 375 50.38 21.01 -19.02
CA HIS A 375 49.66 19.99 -19.81
C HIS A 375 50.15 18.58 -19.49
N PRO A 376 49.28 17.57 -19.61
CA PRO A 376 49.62 16.32 -20.31
C PRO A 376 48.57 15.95 -21.42
N PRO A 377 48.81 14.91 -22.24
CA PRO A 377 48.53 14.89 -23.70
C PRO A 377 47.15 14.31 -24.12
N PRO A 378 46.79 14.35 -25.43
CA PRO A 378 45.48 13.96 -25.92
C PRO A 378 45.42 12.50 -26.43
N GLY A 379 44.34 11.79 -26.10
CA GLY A 379 43.96 10.50 -26.70
C GLY A 379 42.46 10.50 -26.98
N ARG A 380 42.08 10.71 -28.25
CA ARG A 380 41.58 9.68 -29.19
C ARG A 380 40.30 8.98 -28.75
N GLY A 381 39.22 9.31 -29.45
CA GLY A 381 38.00 8.53 -29.49
C GLY A 381 38.24 7.11 -30.01
N GLY A 382 37.45 6.18 -29.48
CA GLY A 382 37.45 4.77 -29.84
C GLY A 382 36.13 4.14 -29.38
N ASN A 383 35.37 3.73 -30.38
CA ASN A 383 34.17 2.90 -30.33
C ASN A 383 34.49 1.50 -29.76
N GLY A 384 33.51 0.86 -29.12
CA GLY A 384 33.56 -0.52 -28.63
C GLY A 384 32.54 -0.67 -27.49
N GLY A 385 31.37 -1.25 -27.68
CA GLY A 385 31.21 -2.68 -27.99
C GLY A 385 30.59 -3.30 -26.73
N GLY A 386 29.29 -3.61 -26.78
CA GLY A 386 28.60 -4.21 -25.66
C GLY A 386 29.02 -5.66 -25.44
N GLU A 387 28.87 -6.12 -24.20
CA GLU A 387 28.53 -7.49 -23.79
C GLU A 387 28.41 -7.54 -22.25
N PRO A 388 27.73 -8.55 -21.67
CA PRO A 388 26.32 -8.87 -21.81
C PRO A 388 25.58 -8.72 -20.46
N GLY A 389 24.26 -8.52 -20.52
CA GLY A 389 23.41 -8.41 -19.34
C GLY A 389 23.57 -9.61 -18.41
N ALA A 390 23.83 -9.31 -17.13
CA ALA A 390 23.78 -10.31 -16.07
C ALA A 390 22.45 -11.08 -16.14
N PRO A 391 22.47 -12.41 -15.97
CA PRO A 391 21.29 -13.24 -16.13
C PRO A 391 20.19 -12.78 -15.18
N LYS A 392 19.01 -12.53 -15.75
CA LYS A 392 17.76 -12.31 -15.06
C LYS A 392 17.50 -13.54 -14.19
N LEU A 393 17.61 -13.38 -12.86
CA LEU A 393 17.25 -14.45 -11.94
C LEU A 393 15.71 -14.58 -11.91
N PRO A 394 15.18 -15.81 -11.82
CA PRO A 394 13.75 -16.09 -11.70
C PRO A 394 13.09 -15.28 -10.59
N ASP A 395 11.87 -14.76 -10.81
CA ASP A 395 10.99 -14.45 -9.68
C ASP A 395 10.77 -15.76 -8.88
N GLN A 396 10.72 -15.70 -7.55
CA GLN A 396 10.49 -16.91 -6.75
C GLN A 396 8.98 -17.21 -6.65
N PRO A 397 8.58 -18.49 -6.65
CA PRO A 397 7.18 -18.86 -6.56
C PRO A 397 6.53 -18.40 -5.24
N ARG A 398 5.28 -17.98 -5.34
CA ARG A 398 4.51 -17.37 -4.24
C ARG A 398 3.91 -18.47 -3.37
N SER A 399 3.96 -18.32 -2.05
CA SER A 399 3.47 -19.31 -1.09
C SER A 399 2.66 -18.62 -0.01
N SER A 400 1.47 -19.15 0.34
CA SER A 400 0.62 -18.59 1.39
C SER A 400 1.19 -18.74 2.80
N ASP A 401 2.06 -19.75 3.00
CA ASP A 401 2.70 -20.03 4.29
C ASP A 401 4.23 -19.84 4.27
N GLY A 402 4.79 -19.48 3.11
CA GLY A 402 6.21 -19.24 2.91
C GLY A 402 7.07 -20.49 2.75
N THR A 403 6.49 -21.70 2.82
CA THR A 403 7.21 -22.98 2.76
C THR A 403 6.72 -23.90 1.66
N PHE A 404 5.42 -23.89 1.37
CA PHE A 404 4.83 -24.65 0.28
C PHE A 404 5.11 -23.97 -1.06
N LEU A 405 5.95 -24.57 -1.91
CA LEU A 405 6.50 -23.92 -3.09
C LEU A 405 6.27 -24.75 -4.34
N LEU A 406 5.58 -24.19 -5.33
CA LEU A 406 5.37 -24.71 -6.68
C LEU A 406 6.40 -24.13 -7.64
N THR A 407 7.10 -24.94 -8.41
CA THR A 407 8.12 -24.57 -9.39
C THR A 407 7.92 -25.31 -10.71
N SER A 408 8.57 -24.87 -11.77
CA SER A 408 8.72 -25.63 -13.01
C SER A 408 10.20 -25.69 -13.41
N PRO A 409 10.72 -26.83 -13.89
CA PRO A 409 12.10 -26.90 -14.38
C PRO A 409 12.31 -26.21 -15.74
N VAL A 410 11.23 -25.88 -16.45
CA VAL A 410 11.28 -25.31 -17.82
C VAL A 410 10.90 -23.84 -17.88
N VAL A 411 10.34 -23.29 -16.81
CA VAL A 411 9.90 -21.89 -16.76
C VAL A 411 10.00 -21.34 -15.35
N GLU A 412 10.58 -20.15 -15.26
CA GLU A 412 10.71 -19.35 -14.07
C GLU A 412 9.42 -18.55 -13.79
N ASP A 413 9.16 -18.16 -12.53
CA ASP A 413 7.99 -17.30 -12.25
C ASP A 413 8.10 -15.97 -13.03
N GLY A 414 7.00 -15.58 -13.65
CA GLY A 414 6.91 -14.39 -14.52
C GLY A 414 7.63 -14.52 -15.87
N ALA A 415 8.30 -15.64 -16.15
CA ALA A 415 9.00 -15.87 -17.41
C ALA A 415 8.10 -16.46 -18.49
N GLU A 416 8.57 -16.34 -19.74
CA GLU A 416 7.82 -16.74 -20.93
C GLU A 416 7.63 -18.25 -20.96
N LEU A 417 6.38 -18.69 -21.09
CA LEU A 417 6.05 -20.11 -21.19
C LEU A 417 6.62 -20.65 -22.51
N PRO A 418 7.47 -21.70 -22.49
CA PRO A 418 8.00 -22.28 -23.72
C PRO A 418 6.87 -22.67 -24.69
N VAL A 419 7.08 -22.39 -25.98
CA VAL A 419 6.05 -22.53 -27.03
C VAL A 419 5.44 -23.92 -27.10
N GLU A 420 6.19 -24.96 -26.72
CA GLU A 420 5.70 -26.34 -26.64
C GLU A 420 4.48 -26.52 -25.71
N PHE A 421 4.30 -25.66 -24.70
CA PHE A 421 3.18 -25.72 -23.74
C PHE A 421 2.02 -24.78 -24.09
N THR A 422 2.08 -24.16 -25.28
CA THR A 422 1.10 -23.18 -25.76
C THR A 422 0.38 -23.72 -26.99
N GLY A 423 -0.73 -23.09 -27.38
CA GLY A 423 -1.46 -23.49 -28.58
C GLY A 423 -0.74 -23.16 -29.90
N ASP A 424 0.43 -22.51 -29.85
CA ASP A 424 1.29 -22.31 -31.03
C ASP A 424 2.36 -23.43 -31.18
N GLY A 425 2.47 -24.33 -30.20
CA GLY A 425 3.33 -25.53 -30.23
C GLY A 425 2.54 -26.82 -29.99
N ASP A 426 3.13 -27.77 -29.27
CA ASP A 426 2.54 -29.09 -29.02
C ASP A 426 1.29 -29.06 -28.12
N GLY A 427 1.09 -27.98 -27.36
CA GLY A 427 -0.07 -27.79 -26.50
C GLY A 427 -0.13 -28.74 -25.30
N VAL A 428 1.00 -29.29 -24.86
CA VAL A 428 1.09 -30.20 -23.71
C VAL A 428 1.22 -29.45 -22.38
N THR A 429 0.93 -30.11 -21.25
CA THR A 429 1.08 -29.50 -19.92
C THR A 429 2.56 -29.32 -19.54
N PRO A 430 2.92 -28.19 -18.89
CA PRO A 430 4.29 -27.99 -18.42
C PRO A 430 4.61 -28.92 -17.24
N PRO A 431 5.85 -29.43 -17.12
CA PRO A 431 6.28 -30.14 -15.93
C PRO A 431 6.27 -29.18 -14.73
N LEU A 432 5.81 -29.66 -13.58
CA LEU A 432 5.71 -28.91 -12.33
C LEU A 432 6.32 -29.72 -11.20
N ALA A 433 6.89 -29.06 -10.21
CA ALA A 433 7.44 -29.68 -9.01
C ALA A 433 7.10 -28.84 -7.78
N TRP A 434 6.86 -29.46 -6.63
CA TRP A 434 6.59 -28.75 -5.40
C TRP A 434 7.23 -29.37 -4.16
N LYS A 435 7.51 -28.52 -3.18
CA LYS A 435 8.06 -28.90 -1.88
C LYS A 435 7.38 -28.16 -0.74
N GLY A 436 7.59 -28.61 0.49
CA GLY A 436 7.11 -27.92 1.69
C GLY A 436 5.59 -27.96 1.88
N ALA A 437 4.91 -29.00 1.37
CA ALA A 437 3.49 -29.17 1.62
C ALA A 437 3.22 -29.33 3.14
N PRO A 438 2.16 -28.70 3.69
CA PRO A 438 1.77 -28.89 5.08
C PRO A 438 1.63 -30.37 5.45
N ALA A 439 2.05 -30.75 6.67
CA ALA A 439 2.03 -32.16 7.09
C ALA A 439 0.64 -32.82 7.07
N LYS A 440 -0.44 -32.03 7.13
CA LYS A 440 -1.82 -32.50 7.11
C LYS A 440 -2.43 -32.62 5.70
N THR A 441 -1.65 -32.41 4.65
CA THR A 441 -2.14 -32.51 3.27
C THR A 441 -2.54 -33.94 2.92
N LYS A 442 -3.77 -34.12 2.45
CA LYS A 442 -4.31 -35.40 1.98
C LYS A 442 -4.40 -35.50 0.46
N GLU A 443 -4.57 -34.37 -0.22
CA GLU A 443 -4.49 -34.28 -1.68
C GLU A 443 -4.08 -32.87 -2.11
N TYR A 444 -3.74 -32.72 -3.40
CA TYR A 444 -3.61 -31.42 -4.04
C TYR A 444 -4.65 -31.24 -5.15
N ALA A 445 -4.88 -29.97 -5.45
CA ALA A 445 -5.56 -29.54 -6.66
C ALA A 445 -4.76 -28.42 -7.32
N LEU A 446 -4.90 -28.26 -8.62
CA LEU A 446 -4.19 -27.30 -9.45
C LEU A 446 -5.17 -26.58 -10.37
N LEU A 447 -4.97 -25.26 -10.47
CA LEU A 447 -5.75 -24.38 -11.34
C LEU A 447 -4.79 -23.47 -12.11
N MET A 448 -4.94 -23.40 -13.42
CA MET A 448 -4.32 -22.36 -14.24
C MET A 448 -5.39 -21.41 -14.75
N ASP A 449 -5.30 -20.13 -14.42
CA ASP A 449 -6.25 -19.11 -14.87
C ASP A 449 -5.59 -17.78 -15.30
N HIS A 450 -6.36 -16.95 -15.98
CA HIS A 450 -5.99 -15.63 -16.47
C HIS A 450 -7.19 -14.70 -16.33
N ALA A 451 -6.96 -13.53 -15.74
CA ALA A 451 -7.90 -12.41 -15.78
C ALA A 451 -7.48 -11.47 -16.92
N ASP A 452 -8.42 -11.08 -17.78
CA ASP A 452 -8.19 -9.96 -18.69
C ASP A 452 -8.24 -8.60 -17.93
N PRO A 453 -7.82 -7.48 -18.55
CA PRO A 453 -7.82 -6.16 -17.91
C PRO A 453 -9.19 -5.68 -17.40
N GLU A 454 -10.28 -6.24 -17.95
CA GLU A 454 -11.66 -6.00 -17.57
C GLU A 454 -12.12 -6.89 -16.40
N GLY A 455 -11.31 -7.88 -16.02
CA GLY A 455 -11.56 -8.80 -14.92
C GLY A 455 -12.31 -10.07 -15.30
N ASN A 456 -12.52 -10.35 -16.60
CA ASN A 456 -13.12 -11.61 -17.04
C ASN A 456 -12.11 -12.74 -16.86
N MET A 457 -12.54 -13.79 -16.17
CA MET A 457 -11.70 -14.95 -15.88
C MET A 457 -11.80 -16.01 -16.97
N LYS A 458 -10.65 -16.54 -17.39
CA LYS A 458 -10.53 -17.76 -18.19
C LYS A 458 -9.63 -18.74 -17.46
N TRP A 459 -9.97 -20.03 -17.53
CA TRP A 459 -9.15 -21.11 -16.96
C TRP A 459 -8.69 -22.07 -18.05
N TYR A 460 -7.47 -22.57 -17.90
CA TYR A 460 -6.72 -23.29 -18.92
C TYR A 460 -6.37 -24.69 -18.44
N TRP A 461 -6.31 -24.90 -17.12
CA TRP A 461 -6.02 -26.19 -16.54
C TRP A 461 -6.73 -26.34 -15.21
N THR A 462 -7.53 -27.39 -15.07
CA THR A 462 -8.09 -27.83 -13.78
C THR A 462 -7.65 -29.27 -13.57
N LEU A 463 -7.03 -29.55 -12.43
CA LEU A 463 -6.55 -30.88 -12.06
C LEU A 463 -6.77 -31.07 -10.56
N TYR A 464 -7.40 -32.17 -10.15
CA TYR A 464 -7.75 -32.41 -8.76
C TYR A 464 -7.54 -33.87 -8.38
N ARG A 465 -7.68 -34.22 -7.10
CA ARG A 465 -7.35 -35.57 -6.57
C ARG A 465 -5.89 -35.97 -6.85
N ILE A 466 -4.96 -35.02 -6.84
CA ILE A 466 -3.53 -35.28 -6.94
C ILE A 466 -3.09 -35.89 -5.58
N PRO A 467 -2.49 -37.09 -5.52
CA PRO A 467 -2.14 -37.73 -4.25
C PRO A 467 -1.18 -36.87 -3.41
N ALA A 468 -1.36 -36.84 -2.07
CA ALA A 468 -0.46 -36.10 -1.16
C ALA A 468 1.03 -36.47 -1.29
N ALA A 469 1.29 -37.72 -1.68
CA ALA A 469 2.63 -38.25 -1.90
C ALA A 469 3.31 -37.66 -3.15
N ALA A 470 2.54 -37.21 -4.14
CA ALA A 470 3.10 -36.58 -5.33
C ALA A 470 3.86 -35.30 -4.97
N LYS A 471 5.00 -35.11 -5.65
CA LYS A 471 5.89 -33.94 -5.52
C LYS A 471 6.15 -33.26 -6.86
N SER A 472 5.62 -33.82 -7.94
CA SER A 472 5.77 -33.30 -9.29
C SER A 472 4.65 -33.80 -10.20
N LEU A 473 4.52 -33.12 -11.34
CA LEU A 473 3.83 -33.55 -12.54
C LEU A 473 4.85 -33.52 -13.67
N GLU A 474 4.92 -34.60 -14.44
CA GLU A 474 5.79 -34.66 -15.60
C GLU A 474 5.22 -33.84 -16.77
N LYS A 475 6.05 -33.57 -17.78
CA LYS A 475 5.59 -32.95 -19.03
C LYS A 475 4.48 -33.82 -19.65
N GLY A 476 3.33 -33.23 -19.95
CA GLY A 476 2.19 -33.96 -20.52
C GLY A 476 1.54 -34.95 -19.55
N ASP A 477 1.68 -34.77 -18.24
CA ASP A 477 1.02 -35.62 -17.26
C ASP A 477 -0.50 -35.37 -17.23
N HIS A 478 -1.25 -36.45 -17.45
CA HIS A 478 -2.72 -36.49 -17.42
C HIS A 478 -3.26 -37.56 -16.46
N THR A 479 -2.40 -38.17 -15.65
CA THR A 479 -2.69 -39.41 -14.91
C THR A 479 -2.46 -39.31 -13.40
N THR A 480 -1.59 -38.39 -12.94
CA THR A 480 -1.33 -38.20 -11.50
C THR A 480 -2.51 -37.58 -10.76
N GLY A 481 -3.52 -37.06 -11.47
CA GLY A 481 -4.79 -36.59 -10.92
C GLY A 481 -5.93 -36.72 -11.94
N THR A 482 -7.08 -36.15 -11.63
CA THR A 482 -8.24 -36.11 -12.53
C THR A 482 -8.35 -34.74 -13.18
N MET A 483 -8.34 -34.67 -14.51
CA MET A 483 -8.51 -33.40 -15.23
C MET A 483 -9.98 -32.97 -15.23
N GLY A 484 -10.22 -31.70 -14.94
CA GLY A 484 -11.52 -31.05 -15.19
C GLY A 484 -11.55 -30.39 -16.56
N THR A 485 -12.47 -29.44 -16.74
CA THR A 485 -12.64 -28.66 -17.97
C THR A 485 -11.75 -27.43 -18.03
N GLY A 486 -11.39 -27.00 -19.24
CA GLY A 486 -10.91 -25.66 -19.55
C GLY A 486 -12.07 -24.70 -19.91
N PHE A 487 -11.75 -23.45 -20.23
CA PHE A 487 -12.75 -22.40 -20.48
C PHE A 487 -13.68 -22.63 -21.68
N LYS A 488 -13.35 -23.55 -22.61
CA LYS A 488 -14.26 -23.99 -23.69
C LYS A 488 -15.12 -25.19 -23.28
N GLY A 489 -15.07 -25.60 -22.01
CA GLY A 489 -15.86 -26.70 -21.46
C GLY A 489 -15.37 -28.09 -21.84
N GLN A 490 -14.18 -28.21 -22.46
CA GLN A 490 -13.60 -29.51 -22.79
C GLN A 490 -12.74 -30.00 -21.62
N VAL A 491 -12.84 -31.29 -21.29
CA VAL A 491 -11.96 -31.90 -20.29
C VAL A 491 -10.54 -31.94 -20.83
N GLY A 492 -9.60 -31.36 -20.08
CA GLY A 492 -8.19 -31.34 -20.43
C GLY A 492 -7.53 -29.98 -20.28
N TYR A 493 -6.25 -29.94 -20.66
CA TYR A 493 -5.48 -28.71 -20.72
C TYR A 493 -5.83 -27.94 -21.99
N GLU A 494 -6.33 -26.73 -21.82
CA GLU A 494 -6.51 -25.80 -22.92
C GLU A 494 -5.29 -24.88 -22.98
N ALA A 495 -4.35 -25.18 -23.87
CA ALA A 495 -3.09 -24.44 -23.93
C ALA A 495 -3.29 -22.93 -24.21
N PRO A 496 -2.53 -22.04 -23.55
CA PRO A 496 -2.50 -20.61 -23.83
C PRO A 496 -2.34 -20.30 -25.32
N HIS A 497 -3.28 -19.55 -25.89
CA HIS A 497 -3.27 -19.17 -27.31
C HIS A 497 -3.99 -17.82 -27.50
N SER A 498 -3.39 -16.75 -26.95
CA SER A 498 -3.96 -15.40 -27.00
C SER A 498 -3.93 -14.86 -28.43
N LYS A 499 -5.11 -14.58 -29.01
CA LYS A 499 -5.26 -13.97 -30.34
C LYS A 499 -5.25 -12.44 -30.35
N GLY A 500 -5.27 -11.81 -29.17
CA GLY A 500 -5.26 -10.35 -29.03
C GLY A 500 -3.86 -9.79 -28.76
N PRO A 501 -3.63 -8.49 -29.03
CA PRO A 501 -2.32 -7.87 -28.82
C PRO A 501 -1.93 -7.91 -27.34
N GLY A 502 -0.62 -7.97 -27.12
CA GLY A 502 -0.03 -7.83 -25.81
C GLY A 502 0.14 -9.14 -25.04
N LYS A 503 1.14 -9.10 -24.17
CA LYS A 503 1.54 -10.18 -23.28
C LYS A 503 0.45 -10.50 -22.28
N LYS A 504 0.08 -11.78 -22.16
CA LYS A 504 -0.87 -12.27 -21.16
C LYS A 504 -0.12 -13.01 -20.05
N THR A 505 -0.57 -12.84 -18.81
CA THR A 505 -0.05 -13.54 -17.64
C THR A 505 -1.06 -14.57 -17.18
N TYR A 506 -0.64 -15.82 -17.11
CA TYR A 506 -1.41 -16.96 -16.62
C TYR A 506 -0.85 -17.37 -15.26
N THR A 507 -1.71 -17.66 -14.30
CA THR A 507 -1.31 -18.05 -12.95
C THR A 507 -1.66 -19.52 -12.73
N ILE A 508 -0.64 -20.35 -12.52
CA ILE A 508 -0.79 -21.74 -12.10
C ILE A 508 -0.74 -21.76 -10.57
N THR A 509 -1.82 -22.17 -9.92
CA THR A 509 -1.93 -22.26 -8.45
C THR A 509 -2.12 -23.71 -8.04
N LEU A 510 -1.24 -24.20 -7.15
CA LEU A 510 -1.36 -25.48 -6.47
C LEU A 510 -1.92 -25.27 -5.07
N TYR A 511 -2.93 -26.05 -4.71
CA TYR A 511 -3.63 -26.02 -3.43
C TYR A 511 -3.31 -27.31 -2.68
N ALA A 512 -2.87 -27.19 -1.42
CA ALA A 512 -2.71 -28.32 -0.51
C ALA A 512 -3.98 -28.44 0.35
N LEU A 513 -4.66 -29.59 0.29
CA LEU A 513 -5.99 -29.76 0.90
C LEU A 513 -5.93 -30.72 2.10
N ALA A 514 -6.68 -30.39 3.15
CA ALA A 514 -6.82 -31.19 4.37
C ALA A 514 -7.71 -32.43 4.19
N GLU A 515 -8.55 -32.42 3.16
CA GLU A 515 -9.57 -33.43 2.86
C GLU A 515 -9.75 -33.55 1.35
N ALA A 516 -10.27 -34.71 0.91
CA ALA A 516 -10.51 -34.97 -0.49
C ALA A 516 -11.73 -34.21 -1.02
N VAL A 517 -11.65 -33.71 -2.26
CA VAL A 517 -12.80 -33.11 -2.96
C VAL A 517 -13.70 -34.20 -3.54
N ALA A 518 -15.00 -34.07 -3.24
CA ALA A 518 -16.05 -34.95 -3.76
C ALA A 518 -16.58 -34.38 -5.09
N LEU A 519 -15.89 -34.69 -6.18
CA LEU A 519 -16.23 -34.31 -7.55
C LEU A 519 -16.09 -35.54 -8.45
N ASP A 520 -17.21 -36.08 -8.95
CA ASP A 520 -17.21 -37.40 -9.60
C ASP A 520 -17.36 -37.36 -11.13
N ASP A 521 -17.92 -36.28 -11.68
CA ASP A 521 -17.99 -36.07 -13.12
C ASP A 521 -16.96 -35.02 -13.56
N PRO A 522 -15.83 -35.42 -14.18
CA PRO A 522 -14.82 -34.50 -14.70
C PRO A 522 -15.35 -33.43 -15.64
N LYS A 523 -16.44 -33.71 -16.37
CA LYS A 523 -17.05 -32.74 -17.30
C LYS A 523 -17.79 -31.61 -16.59
N ALA A 524 -18.14 -31.81 -15.32
CA ALA A 524 -18.77 -30.80 -14.47
C ALA A 524 -17.75 -30.02 -13.63
N VAL A 525 -16.46 -30.37 -13.68
CA VAL A 525 -15.41 -29.71 -12.89
C VAL A 525 -14.78 -28.59 -13.70
N ASP A 526 -15.36 -27.40 -13.61
CA ASP A 526 -14.78 -26.14 -14.06
C ASP A 526 -14.00 -25.44 -12.94
N ARG A 527 -13.54 -24.21 -13.21
CA ARG A 527 -12.85 -23.38 -12.21
C ARG A 527 -13.71 -23.13 -10.96
N GLU A 528 -14.97 -22.77 -11.14
CA GLU A 528 -15.83 -22.30 -10.04
C GLU A 528 -16.24 -23.44 -9.12
N SER A 529 -16.67 -24.56 -9.70
CA SER A 529 -16.99 -25.80 -8.99
C SER A 529 -15.78 -26.35 -8.23
N LEU A 530 -14.58 -26.33 -8.82
CA LEU A 530 -13.36 -26.76 -8.14
C LEU A 530 -13.03 -25.84 -6.95
N LEU A 531 -13.06 -24.52 -7.13
CA LEU A 531 -12.83 -23.55 -6.04
C LEU A 531 -13.86 -23.70 -4.92
N ALA A 532 -15.14 -23.90 -5.27
CA ALA A 532 -16.21 -24.12 -4.30
C ALA A 532 -15.98 -25.41 -3.51
N ALA A 533 -15.59 -26.50 -4.18
CA ALA A 533 -15.29 -27.78 -3.53
C ALA A 533 -14.08 -27.70 -2.59
N MET A 534 -13.10 -26.83 -2.87
CA MET A 534 -11.94 -26.63 -2.00
C MET A 534 -12.20 -25.72 -0.80
N LYS A 535 -13.28 -24.94 -0.80
CA LYS A 535 -13.57 -23.96 0.25
C LYS A 535 -13.60 -24.62 1.64
N GLY A 536 -12.85 -24.04 2.58
CA GLY A 536 -12.71 -24.56 3.94
C GLY A 536 -11.78 -25.77 4.11
N ARG A 537 -11.19 -26.29 3.00
CA ARG A 537 -10.28 -27.44 3.01
C ARG A 537 -8.82 -27.06 2.70
N ILE A 538 -8.55 -25.83 2.26
CA ILE A 538 -7.21 -25.37 1.87
C ILE A 538 -6.34 -25.16 3.12
N LEU A 539 -5.19 -25.85 3.16
CA LEU A 539 -4.15 -25.67 4.17
C LEU A 539 -3.11 -24.65 3.74
N ALA A 540 -2.72 -24.68 2.47
CA ALA A 540 -1.76 -23.77 1.87
C ALA A 540 -1.96 -23.70 0.35
N THR A 541 -1.46 -22.63 -0.26
CA THR A 541 -1.42 -22.45 -1.70
C THR A 541 -0.05 -22.00 -2.15
N SER A 542 0.37 -22.42 -3.34
CA SER A 542 1.52 -21.84 -4.01
C SER A 542 1.20 -21.53 -5.47
N SER A 543 1.74 -20.45 -6.01
CA SER A 543 1.51 -20.07 -7.39
C SER A 543 2.78 -19.75 -8.18
N LEU A 544 2.71 -20.09 -9.46
CA LEU A 544 3.69 -19.86 -10.51
C LEU A 544 2.99 -19.10 -11.64
N ARG A 545 3.44 -17.88 -11.94
CA ARG A 545 2.99 -17.09 -13.08
C ARG A 545 3.86 -17.45 -14.28
N VAL A 546 3.20 -17.60 -15.42
CA VAL A 546 3.86 -17.73 -16.71
C VAL A 546 3.24 -16.74 -17.67
N VAL A 547 4.03 -16.26 -18.62
CA VAL A 547 3.56 -15.23 -19.57
C VAL A 547 3.65 -15.74 -20.98
N TYR A 548 2.71 -15.35 -21.84
CA TYR A 548 2.74 -15.74 -23.24
C TYR A 548 2.09 -14.68 -24.14
N THR A 549 2.68 -14.48 -25.32
CA THR A 549 2.14 -13.68 -26.41
C THR A 549 2.18 -14.53 -27.67
N SER A 550 1.05 -14.78 -28.33
CA SER A 550 1.08 -15.48 -29.63
C SER A 550 1.69 -14.57 -30.68
N ARG A 551 2.51 -15.13 -31.58
CA ARG A 551 3.08 -14.40 -32.73
C ARG A 551 2.08 -14.20 -33.89
N GLY A 552 0.81 -14.55 -33.71
CA GLY A 552 -0.25 -14.38 -34.71
C GLY A 552 -0.67 -12.93 -35.00
N SER A 553 0.03 -11.92 -34.51
CA SER A 553 -0.35 -10.50 -34.69
C SER A 553 0.83 -9.52 -34.71
N GLU A 554 1.91 -9.82 -35.43
CA GLU A 554 2.81 -8.78 -35.92
C GLU A 554 2.43 -8.43 -37.37
N PRO A 555 2.07 -7.16 -37.69
CA PRO A 555 2.12 -6.69 -39.06
C PRO A 555 3.57 -6.81 -39.50
N GLN A 556 3.82 -7.65 -40.49
CA GLN A 556 5.11 -7.79 -41.12
C GLN A 556 5.61 -6.40 -41.53
N GLN A 557 6.68 -5.90 -40.90
CA GLN A 557 7.37 -4.71 -41.42
C GLN A 557 7.74 -5.01 -42.88
N PRO A 558 7.46 -4.10 -43.84
CA PRO A 558 7.91 -4.31 -45.20
C PRO A 558 9.44 -4.34 -45.16
N GLY A 559 9.99 -5.54 -45.42
CA GLY A 559 11.41 -5.80 -45.38
C GLY A 559 12.14 -4.78 -46.24
N ALA A 560 13.26 -4.28 -45.72
CA ALA A 560 14.22 -3.50 -46.49
C ALA A 560 14.58 -4.32 -47.73
N ALA A 561 14.02 -3.92 -48.88
CA ALA A 561 14.38 -4.47 -50.16
C ALA A 561 15.88 -4.25 -50.34
N SER A 562 16.64 -5.35 -50.36
CA SER A 562 17.99 -5.36 -50.88
C SER A 562 17.96 -4.69 -52.25
N GLN A 563 18.66 -3.56 -52.41
CA GLN A 563 18.88 -2.94 -53.71
C GLN A 563 19.74 -3.90 -54.55
N GLY A 564 19.07 -4.83 -55.23
CA GLY A 564 19.63 -5.60 -56.32
C GLY A 564 19.95 -4.64 -57.47
N ARG A 565 21.21 -4.62 -57.88
CA ARG A 565 21.70 -3.91 -59.06
C ARG A 565 20.85 -4.29 -60.28
N LYS A 566 20.29 -3.28 -60.95
CA LYS A 566 19.71 -3.39 -62.30
C LYS A 566 20.84 -3.74 -63.29
N PRO A 567 20.64 -4.68 -64.24
CA PRO A 567 21.58 -4.88 -65.33
C PRO A 567 21.39 -3.79 -66.41
N GLU A 568 22.49 -3.18 -66.83
CA GLU A 568 22.57 -2.27 -67.97
C GLU A 568 22.19 -2.98 -69.27
N ARG A 569 21.29 -2.37 -70.06
CA ARG A 569 21.06 -2.73 -71.46
C ARG A 569 22.09 -2.01 -72.32
N ARG A 570 22.90 -2.77 -73.04
CA ARG A 570 23.81 -2.32 -74.10
C ARG A 570 22.98 -1.92 -75.35
N PRO A 571 23.25 -0.81 -76.04
CA PRO A 571 22.74 -0.58 -77.38
C PRO A 571 23.59 -1.34 -78.40
N GLN A 572 22.94 -2.02 -79.34
CA GLN A 572 23.57 -2.50 -80.57
C GLN A 572 23.84 -1.31 -81.48
N GLN A 573 25.04 -1.21 -82.01
CA GLN A 573 25.34 -0.53 -83.27
C GLN A 573 26.20 -1.47 -84.13
N PRO A 574 26.05 -1.43 -85.46
CA PRO A 574 26.75 -2.32 -86.38
C PRO A 574 28.27 -2.12 -86.37
#